data_AF-A0A937QAT4-F1
#
_entry.id   AF-A0A937QAT4-F1
#
_cell.length_a   1.000
_cell.length_b   1.000
_cell.length_c   1.000
_cell.angle_alpha   90.00
_cell.angle_beta   90.00
_cell.angle_gamma   90.00
#
_symmetry.space_group_name_H-M   'P 1'
#
loop_
_entity.id
_entity.type
_entity.pdbx_description
1 polymer ?
#
loop_
_entity_poly.entity_id
_entity_poly.type
_entity_poly.pdbx_seq_one_letter_code
_entity_poly.pdbx_strand_id
1 'polypeptide(L)'
;MSLQEFRSRDTITRLWWLHDSFWHAAIVKEMGHTRANQLNLEVSEKIFRMLTNMLLREGIITRPSSIQDLMHIFKTVWKNAFFDDLYIDEPITYDGNSAVWTGTRCHALDSLKRAELLSGYECGCQALRNGVMKALRLKPLHEIKQSLRKGDSRCVIELAFAKKVNE
;
A
#
# COMPACT_ATOMS: atom_id res chain seq x y z
N MET A 1 10.01 39.83 -2.73
CA MET A 1 9.44 39.08 -1.60
C MET A 1 9.91 37.64 -1.72
N SER A 2 10.51 37.06 -0.69
CA SER A 2 10.79 35.63 -0.66
C SER A 2 9.51 34.87 -0.28
N LEU A 3 9.28 33.74 -0.92
CA LEU A 3 8.21 32.82 -0.54
C LEU A 3 8.62 32.13 0.77
N GLN A 4 7.72 32.10 1.75
CA GLN A 4 7.92 31.35 2.99
C GLN A 4 7.35 29.94 2.82
N GLU A 5 8.08 28.94 3.32
CA GLU A 5 7.69 27.53 3.29
C GLU A 5 7.71 26.94 4.70
N PHE A 6 7.05 25.80 4.89
CA PHE A 6 7.17 25.04 6.14
C PHE A 6 8.62 24.65 6.39
N ARG A 7 9.05 24.70 7.66
CA ARG A 7 10.40 24.34 8.07
C ARG A 7 10.77 22.87 7.83
N SER A 8 9.78 22.00 7.71
CA SER A 8 9.97 20.56 7.45
C SER A 8 8.96 20.07 6.42
N ARG A 9 9.42 19.19 5.52
CA ARG A 9 8.57 18.46 4.58
C ARG A 9 7.64 17.46 5.27
N ASP A 10 7.98 17.02 6.48
CA ASP A 10 7.13 16.12 7.27
C ASP A 10 5.76 16.73 7.56
N THR A 11 5.70 18.05 7.78
CA THR A 11 4.45 18.76 8.03
C THR A 11 3.51 18.64 6.84
N ILE A 12 4.02 18.90 5.64
CA ILE A 12 3.25 18.77 4.40
C ILE A 12 2.87 17.32 4.13
N THR A 13 3.77 16.38 4.41
CA THR A 13 3.51 14.96 4.17
C THR A 13 2.41 14.41 5.08
N ARG A 14 2.43 14.77 6.37
CA ARG A 14 1.34 14.43 7.30
C ARG A 14 0.02 15.05 6.88
N LEU A 15 0.04 16.27 6.33
CA LEU A 15 -1.16 16.91 5.80
C LEU A 15 -1.71 16.16 4.58
N TRP A 16 -0.84 15.64 3.70
CA TRP A 16 -1.25 14.82 2.56
C TRP A 16 -1.92 13.51 2.99
N TRP A 17 -1.37 12.81 3.99
CA TRP A 17 -2.03 11.64 4.57
C TRP A 17 -3.40 11.96 5.18
N LEU A 18 -3.49 13.10 5.87
CA LEU A 18 -4.75 13.55 6.48
C LEU A 18 -5.79 13.93 5.42
N HIS A 19 -5.36 14.58 4.35
CA HIS A 19 -6.21 14.89 3.20
C HIS A 19 -6.82 13.62 2.58
N ASP A 20 -6.02 12.55 2.40
CA ASP A 20 -6.54 11.26 1.94
C ASP A 20 -7.58 10.67 2.91
N SER A 21 -7.31 10.76 4.22
CA SER A 21 -8.26 10.31 5.25
C SER A 21 -9.58 11.09 5.20
N PHE A 22 -9.53 12.42 4.98
CA PHE A 22 -10.74 13.24 4.85
C PHE A 22 -11.50 13.03 3.54
N TRP A 23 -10.82 12.69 2.44
CA TRP A 23 -11.51 12.22 1.24
C TRP A 23 -12.32 10.97 1.52
N HIS A 24 -11.72 9.98 2.20
CA HIS A 24 -12.45 8.78 2.58
C HIS A 24 -13.63 9.10 3.51
N ALA A 25 -13.44 9.97 4.51
CA ALA A 25 -14.52 10.41 5.40
C ALA A 25 -15.68 11.09 4.66
N ALA A 26 -15.38 11.95 3.69
CA ALA A 26 -16.39 12.61 2.88
C ALA A 26 -17.22 11.57 2.10
N ILE A 27 -16.59 10.55 1.53
CA ILE A 27 -17.30 9.48 0.82
C ILE A 27 -18.11 8.62 1.81
N VAL A 28 -17.58 8.31 3.00
CA VAL A 28 -18.32 7.60 4.05
C VAL A 28 -19.59 8.37 4.44
N LYS A 29 -19.50 9.69 4.59
CA LYS A 29 -20.64 10.54 4.92
C LYS A 29 -21.75 10.45 3.86
N GLU A 30 -21.38 10.45 2.59
CA GLU A 30 -22.34 10.45 1.48
C GLU A 30 -22.86 9.05 1.11
N MET A 31 -22.05 8.00 1.28
CA MET A 31 -22.34 6.66 0.73
C MET A 31 -22.24 5.51 1.75
N GLY A 32 -21.89 5.80 3.00
CA GLY A 32 -21.64 4.81 4.04
C GLY A 32 -20.31 4.05 3.88
N HIS A 33 -19.91 3.35 4.94
CA HIS A 33 -18.63 2.65 5.01
C HIS A 33 -18.43 1.60 3.92
N THR A 34 -19.44 0.76 3.66
CA THR A 34 -19.32 -0.33 2.68
C THR A 34 -18.94 0.19 1.29
N ARG A 35 -19.65 1.21 0.79
CA ARG A 35 -19.37 1.77 -0.53
C ARG A 35 -18.07 2.56 -0.55
N ALA A 36 -17.78 3.31 0.51
CA ALA A 36 -16.51 4.04 0.64
C ALA A 36 -15.29 3.10 0.62
N ASN A 37 -15.36 1.98 1.35
CA ASN A 37 -14.31 0.96 1.34
C ASN A 37 -14.15 0.33 -0.03
N GLN A 38 -15.26 -0.05 -0.68
CA GLN A 38 -15.21 -0.61 -2.03
C GLN A 38 -14.49 0.34 -3.00
N LEU A 39 -14.88 1.61 -3.02
CA LEU A 39 -14.25 2.63 -3.88
C LEU A 39 -12.77 2.82 -3.53
N ASN A 40 -12.42 2.87 -2.24
CA ASN A 40 -11.04 2.98 -1.79
C ASN A 40 -10.19 1.80 -2.30
N LEU A 41 -10.68 0.57 -2.19
CA LEU A 41 -9.99 -0.63 -2.67
C LEU A 41 -9.84 -0.62 -4.20
N GLU A 42 -10.89 -0.26 -4.94
CA GLU A 42 -10.87 -0.18 -6.41
C GLU A 42 -9.86 0.87 -6.91
N VAL A 43 -9.89 2.07 -6.33
CA VAL A 43 -8.97 3.17 -6.69
C VAL A 43 -7.53 2.80 -6.31
N SER A 44 -7.33 2.25 -5.11
CA SER A 44 -6.03 1.75 -4.63
C SER A 44 -5.43 0.71 -5.59
N GLU A 45 -6.19 -0.32 -5.98
CA GLU A 45 -5.70 -1.32 -6.95
C GLU A 45 -5.33 -0.67 -8.28
N LYS A 46 -6.19 0.22 -8.79
CA LYS A 46 -6.01 0.85 -10.10
C LYS A 46 -4.76 1.73 -10.14
N ILE A 47 -4.55 2.59 -9.14
CA ILE A 47 -3.38 3.48 -9.09
C ILE A 47 -2.09 2.67 -9.00
N PHE A 48 -2.03 1.65 -8.15
CA PHE A 48 -0.82 0.84 -8.01
C PHE A 48 -0.53 -0.02 -9.25
N ARG A 49 -1.57 -0.47 -9.94
CA ARG A 49 -1.42 -1.09 -11.26
C ARG A 49 -0.87 -0.11 -12.29
N MET A 50 -1.36 1.13 -12.32
CA MET A 50 -0.90 2.17 -13.25
C MET A 50 0.56 2.54 -12.99
N LEU A 51 0.91 2.82 -11.73
CA LEU A 51 2.28 3.12 -11.32
C LEU A 51 3.25 1.99 -11.70
N THR A 52 2.90 0.74 -11.39
CA THR A 52 3.74 -0.42 -11.75
C THR A 52 3.93 -0.51 -13.27
N ASN A 53 2.89 -0.28 -14.06
CA ASN A 53 2.99 -0.26 -15.52
C ASN A 53 3.83 0.91 -16.06
N MET A 54 3.89 2.05 -15.37
CA MET A 54 4.78 3.16 -15.72
C MET A 54 6.23 2.77 -15.46
N LEU A 55 6.53 2.23 -14.27
CA LEU A 55 7.87 1.77 -13.92
C LEU A 55 8.39 0.66 -14.85
N LEU A 56 7.51 -0.26 -15.30
CA LEU A 56 7.84 -1.26 -16.33
C LEU A 56 8.18 -0.62 -17.68
N ARG A 57 7.41 0.39 -18.11
CA ARG A 57 7.60 1.09 -19.40
C ARG A 57 8.88 1.90 -19.42
N GLU A 58 9.25 2.49 -18.29
CA GLU A 58 10.50 3.24 -18.12
C GLU A 58 11.72 2.34 -17.88
N GLY A 59 11.54 1.02 -17.76
CA GLY A 59 12.63 0.07 -17.52
C GLY A 59 13.21 0.12 -16.11
N ILE A 60 12.56 0.81 -15.17
CA ILE A 60 12.97 0.93 -13.77
C ILE A 60 12.79 -0.41 -13.03
N ILE A 61 11.77 -1.18 -13.41
CA ILE A 61 11.55 -2.54 -12.93
C ILE A 61 11.37 -3.50 -14.11
N THR A 62 11.67 -4.77 -13.88
CA THR A 62 11.39 -5.88 -14.80
C THR A 62 10.40 -6.86 -14.16
N ARG A 63 9.85 -7.79 -14.95
CA ARG A 63 8.96 -8.82 -14.39
C ARG A 63 9.77 -9.77 -13.51
N PRO A 64 9.26 -10.17 -12.32
CA PRO A 64 10.03 -10.96 -11.38
C PRO A 64 10.23 -12.39 -11.88
N SER A 65 11.41 -12.94 -11.60
CA SER A 65 11.75 -14.34 -11.79
C SER A 65 11.74 -15.12 -10.46
N SER A 66 11.81 -14.41 -9.33
CA SER A 66 11.86 -14.95 -7.98
C SER A 66 11.00 -14.15 -6.99
N ILE A 67 10.78 -14.67 -5.78
CA ILE A 67 10.11 -13.92 -4.71
C ILE A 67 10.94 -12.71 -4.25
N GLN A 68 12.27 -12.80 -4.29
CA GLN A 68 13.19 -11.70 -4.00
C GLN A 68 13.00 -10.56 -4.99
N ASP A 69 12.86 -10.87 -6.29
CA ASP A 69 12.57 -9.86 -7.31
C ASP A 69 11.23 -9.19 -7.05
N LEU A 70 10.20 -9.98 -6.71
CA LEU A 70 8.88 -9.42 -6.40
C LEU A 70 8.93 -8.49 -5.18
N MET A 71 9.66 -8.87 -4.13
CA MET A 71 9.85 -8.04 -2.96
C MET A 71 10.63 -6.75 -3.27
N HIS A 72 11.66 -6.84 -4.11
CA HIS A 72 12.37 -5.66 -4.60
C HIS A 72 11.44 -4.73 -5.39
N ILE A 73 10.60 -5.29 -6.26
CA ILE A 73 9.60 -4.52 -7.01
C ILE A 73 8.62 -3.81 -6.06
N PHE A 74 8.09 -4.50 -5.05
CA PHE A 74 7.21 -3.85 -4.07
C PHE A 74 7.90 -2.65 -3.39
N LYS A 75 9.16 -2.80 -2.95
CA LYS A 75 9.93 -1.70 -2.36
C LYS A 75 10.10 -0.54 -3.34
N THR A 76 10.44 -0.83 -4.59
CA THR A 76 10.57 0.19 -5.63
C THR A 76 9.25 0.90 -5.90
N VAL A 77 8.13 0.18 -5.99
CA VAL A 77 6.81 0.78 -6.16
C VAL A 77 6.47 1.66 -4.94
N TRP A 78 6.71 1.20 -3.71
CA TRP A 78 6.35 1.93 -2.49
C TRP A 78 7.15 3.23 -2.38
N LYS A 79 8.45 3.16 -2.65
CA LYS A 79 9.34 4.33 -2.69
C LYS A 79 8.89 5.40 -3.70
N ASN A 80 8.21 5.00 -4.76
CA ASN A 80 7.68 5.93 -5.78
C ASN A 80 6.21 6.33 -5.53
N ALA A 81 5.51 5.64 -4.62
CA ALA A 81 4.10 5.91 -4.32
C ALA A 81 3.91 6.80 -3.08
N PHE A 82 4.81 6.70 -2.10
CA PHE A 82 4.67 7.33 -0.79
C PHE A 82 5.77 8.36 -0.57
N PHE A 83 5.40 9.49 0.06
CA PHE A 83 6.32 10.58 0.34
C PHE A 83 7.26 10.28 1.54
N ASP A 84 6.81 9.48 2.51
CA ASP A 84 7.47 9.17 3.79
C ASP A 84 7.40 7.68 4.18
N ASP A 85 7.50 6.78 3.19
CA ASP A 85 7.31 5.33 3.32
C ASP A 85 5.91 4.93 3.84
N LEU A 86 5.40 3.76 3.43
CA LEU A 86 4.10 3.26 3.95
C LEU A 86 4.23 2.66 5.35
N TYR A 87 5.31 1.91 5.55
CA TYR A 87 5.62 1.19 6.78
C TYR A 87 6.98 1.65 7.33
N ILE A 88 7.10 1.63 8.66
CA ILE A 88 8.39 1.75 9.36
C ILE A 88 8.76 0.37 9.92
N ASP A 89 10.06 0.06 9.92
CA ASP A 89 10.64 -1.20 10.38
C ASP A 89 10.05 -2.41 9.65
N GLU A 90 10.48 -2.57 8.39
CA GLU A 90 9.92 -3.54 7.43
C GLU A 90 10.84 -4.73 7.08
N PRO A 91 11.17 -5.63 8.04
CA PRO A 91 11.97 -6.80 7.73
C PRO A 91 11.20 -7.76 6.82
N ILE A 92 11.97 -8.39 5.93
CA ILE A 92 11.48 -9.44 5.03
C ILE A 92 12.29 -10.70 5.30
N THR A 93 11.60 -11.80 5.58
CA THR A 93 12.20 -13.14 5.63
C THR A 93 11.75 -13.95 4.43
N TYR A 94 12.61 -14.82 3.92
CA TYR A 94 12.34 -15.64 2.74
C TYR A 94 12.35 -17.12 3.11
N ASP A 95 11.42 -17.88 2.54
CA ASP A 95 11.37 -19.34 2.61
C ASP A 95 10.92 -19.90 1.26
N GLY A 96 11.85 -20.49 0.51
CA GLY A 96 11.61 -20.95 -0.86
C GLY A 96 11.07 -19.84 -1.78
N ASN A 97 9.85 -20.03 -2.30
CA ASN A 97 9.13 -19.05 -3.14
C ASN A 97 8.16 -18.17 -2.34
N SER A 98 8.30 -18.12 -1.02
CA SER A 98 7.50 -17.29 -0.14
C SER A 98 8.36 -16.24 0.57
N ALA A 99 7.72 -15.12 0.91
CA ALA A 99 8.29 -14.06 1.71
C ALA A 99 7.29 -13.63 2.78
N VAL A 100 7.80 -13.32 3.96
CA VAL A 100 7.02 -12.72 5.04
C VAL A 100 7.51 -11.31 5.25
N TRP A 101 6.62 -10.34 5.02
CA TRP A 101 6.84 -8.94 5.30
C TRP A 101 6.17 -8.59 6.63
N THR A 102 6.97 -8.08 7.57
CA THR A 102 6.45 -7.53 8.83
C THR A 102 6.52 -6.00 8.81
N GLY A 103 5.49 -5.29 9.26
CA GLY A 103 5.53 -3.83 9.44
C GLY A 103 4.97 -3.42 10.79
N THR A 104 5.70 -2.61 11.56
CA THR A 104 5.32 -2.28 12.95
C THR A 104 4.58 -0.96 13.10
N ARG A 105 4.70 -0.05 12.11
CA ARG A 105 3.93 1.20 12.03
C ARG A 105 3.47 1.46 10.61
N CYS A 106 2.34 2.15 10.45
CA CYS A 106 1.74 2.39 9.14
C CYS A 106 1.20 3.82 9.06
N HIS A 107 1.75 4.64 8.16
CA HIS A 107 1.39 6.06 8.04
C HIS A 107 -0.09 6.29 7.71
N ALA A 108 -0.66 5.44 6.85
CA ALA A 108 -2.09 5.48 6.52
C ALA A 108 -2.96 5.23 7.76
N LEU A 109 -2.61 4.23 8.58
CA LEU A 109 -3.36 3.91 9.80
C LEU A 109 -3.20 5.01 10.85
N ASP A 110 -1.98 5.54 11.02
CA ASP A 110 -1.71 6.63 11.94
C ASP A 110 -2.48 7.91 11.57
N SER A 111 -2.65 8.16 10.26
CA SER A 111 -3.51 9.23 9.77
C SER A 111 -4.97 9.05 10.15
N LEU A 112 -5.53 7.86 9.88
CA LEU A 112 -6.93 7.54 10.21
C LEU A 112 -7.19 7.60 11.71
N LYS A 113 -6.23 7.16 12.54
CA LYS A 113 -6.29 7.31 14.01
C LYS A 113 -6.39 8.77 14.42
N ARG A 114 -5.50 9.63 13.89
CA ARG A 114 -5.50 11.08 14.18
C ARG A 114 -6.80 11.76 13.76
N ALA A 115 -7.42 11.28 12.69
CA ALA A 115 -8.68 11.81 12.19
C ALA A 115 -9.92 11.19 12.87
N GLU A 116 -9.75 10.22 13.77
CA GLU A 116 -10.84 9.45 14.40
C GLU A 116 -11.72 8.67 13.40
N LEU A 117 -11.13 8.23 12.29
CA LEU A 117 -11.82 7.59 11.15
C LEU A 117 -11.61 6.07 11.05
N LEU A 118 -11.17 5.41 12.13
CA LEU A 118 -10.93 3.96 12.09
C LEU A 118 -12.22 3.12 12.05
N SER A 119 -13.31 3.63 12.62
CA SER A 119 -14.57 2.89 12.67
C SER A 119 -15.05 2.59 11.24
N GLY A 120 -15.39 1.33 10.97
CA GLY A 120 -15.86 0.89 9.65
C GLY A 120 -14.82 0.91 8.52
N TYR A 121 -13.57 1.33 8.75
CA TYR A 121 -12.52 1.35 7.73
C TYR A 121 -11.98 -0.05 7.41
N GLU A 122 -11.78 -0.32 6.12
CA GLU A 122 -11.09 -1.52 5.61
C GLU A 122 -9.73 -1.18 5.02
N CYS A 123 -8.72 -1.96 5.41
CA CYS A 123 -7.33 -1.70 5.05
C CYS A 123 -7.07 -1.89 3.54
N GLY A 124 -6.60 -0.83 2.89
CA GLY A 124 -6.30 -0.84 1.46
C GLY A 124 -5.05 -1.63 1.04
N CYS A 125 -4.20 -2.04 1.98
CA CYS A 125 -2.88 -2.61 1.69
C CYS A 125 -2.93 -3.87 0.80
N GLN A 126 -3.99 -4.68 0.93
CA GLN A 126 -4.20 -5.82 0.05
C GLN A 126 -4.46 -5.39 -1.40
N ALA A 127 -5.29 -4.37 -1.61
CA ALA A 127 -5.59 -3.83 -2.93
C ALA A 127 -4.36 -3.23 -3.63
N LEU A 128 -3.50 -2.52 -2.88
CA LEU A 128 -2.24 -2.00 -3.43
C LEU A 128 -1.38 -3.14 -4.01
N ARG A 129 -1.19 -4.21 -3.21
CA ARG A 129 -0.42 -5.39 -3.64
C ARG A 129 -1.05 -6.10 -4.84
N ASN A 130 -2.38 -6.20 -4.87
CA ASN A 130 -3.11 -6.75 -6.00
C ASN A 130 -2.89 -5.94 -7.27
N GLY A 131 -2.86 -4.61 -7.19
CA GLY A 131 -2.56 -3.73 -8.31
C GLY A 131 -1.20 -4.00 -8.93
N VAL A 132 -0.16 -4.08 -8.09
CA VAL A 132 1.20 -4.43 -8.52
C VAL A 132 1.23 -5.80 -9.18
N MET A 133 0.72 -6.84 -8.51
CA MET A 133 0.75 -8.22 -9.03
C MET A 133 -0.03 -8.36 -10.34
N LYS A 134 -1.14 -7.64 -10.50
CA LYS A 134 -1.93 -7.64 -11.73
C LYS A 134 -1.18 -6.99 -12.90
N ALA A 135 -0.45 -5.89 -12.67
CA ALA A 135 0.44 -5.30 -13.69
C ALA A 135 1.55 -6.25 -14.12
N LEU A 136 2.10 -7.00 -13.16
CA LEU A 136 3.14 -8.02 -13.39
C LEU A 136 2.58 -9.32 -14.02
N ARG A 137 1.26 -9.43 -14.21
CA ARG A 137 0.56 -10.64 -14.69
C ARG A 137 0.77 -11.86 -13.79
N LEU A 138 0.80 -11.63 -12.48
CA LEU A 138 0.94 -12.68 -11.47
C LEU A 138 -0.44 -13.00 -10.86
N LYS A 139 -0.61 -14.24 -10.42
CA LYS A 139 -1.72 -14.60 -9.51
C LYS A 139 -1.25 -14.33 -8.08
N PRO A 140 -1.92 -13.42 -7.34
CA PRO A 140 -1.54 -13.12 -5.98
C PRO A 140 -1.84 -14.31 -5.06
N LEU A 141 -0.83 -14.76 -4.32
CA LEU A 141 -1.01 -15.65 -3.17
C LEU A 141 -0.51 -14.87 -1.97
N HIS A 142 -1.42 -14.20 -1.26
CA HIS A 142 -1.02 -13.42 -0.09
C HIS A 142 -2.02 -13.55 1.04
N GLU A 143 -1.52 -13.48 2.26
CA GLU A 143 -2.34 -13.58 3.45
C GLU A 143 -1.85 -12.57 4.48
N ILE A 144 -2.80 -11.89 5.14
CA ILE A 144 -2.51 -10.99 6.26
C ILE A 144 -2.73 -11.78 7.55
N LYS A 145 -1.64 -12.27 8.14
CA LYS A 145 -1.65 -13.07 9.37
C LYS A 145 -1.89 -12.21 10.62
N GLN A 146 -1.35 -11.00 10.64
CA GLN A 146 -1.54 -10.00 11.71
C GLN A 146 -1.80 -8.63 11.09
N SER A 147 -2.55 -7.77 11.77
CA SER A 147 -2.93 -6.45 11.28
C SER A 147 -2.99 -5.40 12.40
N LEU A 148 -2.20 -4.34 12.25
CA LEU A 148 -2.28 -3.15 13.11
C LEU A 148 -3.70 -2.57 13.19
N ARG A 149 -4.49 -2.65 12.10
CA ARG A 149 -5.89 -2.21 12.09
C ARG A 149 -6.75 -3.03 13.04
N LYS A 150 -6.50 -4.33 13.16
CA LYS A 150 -7.24 -5.25 14.04
C LYS A 150 -6.79 -5.18 15.51
N GLY A 151 -5.80 -4.34 15.82
CA GLY A 151 -5.26 -4.19 17.17
C GLY A 151 -4.02 -5.05 17.45
N ASP A 152 -3.51 -5.78 16.47
CA ASP A 152 -2.23 -6.49 16.63
C ASP A 152 -1.07 -5.49 16.76
N SER A 153 0.06 -5.92 17.33
CA SER A 153 1.26 -5.08 17.48
C SER A 153 2.01 -4.80 16.19
N ARG A 154 1.67 -5.50 15.10
CA ARG A 154 2.32 -5.41 13.78
C ARG A 154 1.44 -5.98 12.70
N CYS A 155 1.72 -5.61 11.45
CA CYS A 155 1.24 -6.31 10.27
C CYS A 155 2.21 -7.44 9.93
N VAL A 156 1.71 -8.64 9.66
CA VAL A 156 2.50 -9.77 9.12
C VAL A 156 1.81 -10.25 7.86
N ILE A 157 2.51 -10.16 6.74
CA ILE A 157 1.97 -10.42 5.42
C ILE A 157 2.83 -11.49 4.77
N GLU A 158 2.22 -12.64 4.55
CA GLU A 158 2.84 -13.74 3.80
C GLU A 158 2.50 -13.58 2.32
N LEU A 159 3.51 -13.72 1.48
CA LEU A 159 3.47 -13.45 0.04
C LEU A 159 4.14 -14.59 -0.71
N ALA A 160 3.45 -15.11 -1.71
CA ALA A 160 3.98 -15.94 -2.76
C ALA A 160 3.30 -15.55 -4.07
N PHE A 161 3.80 -16.07 -5.19
CA PHE A 161 3.11 -15.90 -6.46
C PHE A 161 3.25 -17.12 -7.35
N ALA A 162 2.21 -17.30 -8.17
CA ALA A 162 2.26 -18.17 -9.34
C ALA A 162 2.25 -17.29 -10.60
N LYS A 163 3.03 -17.68 -11.61
CA LYS A 163 2.91 -17.08 -12.94
C LYS A 163 1.51 -17.40 -13.48
N LYS A 164 0.80 -16.42 -14.05
CA LYS A 164 -0.42 -16.74 -14.81
C LYS A 164 0.00 -17.59 -16.01
N VAL A 165 -0.47 -18.82 -16.08
CA VAL A 165 -0.48 -19.58 -17.33
C VAL A 165 -1.40 -18.81 -18.26
N ASN A 166 -0.93 -18.45 -19.46
CA ASN A 166 -1.76 -17.75 -20.43
C ASN A 166 -2.98 -18.65 -20.73
N GLU A 167 -4.19 -18.14 -20.48
CA GLU A 167 -5.42 -18.58 -21.15
C GLU A 167 -5.60 -17.76 -22.43
#